data_AF-A0A520BHZ5-F1
#
_entry.id   AF-A0A520BHZ5-F1
#
_cell.length_a   1.000
_cell.length_b   1.000
_cell.length_c   1.000
_cell.angle_alpha   90.00
_cell.angle_beta   90.00
_cell.angle_gamma   90.00
#
_symmetry.space_group_name_H-M   'P 1'
#
loop_
_entity.id
_entity.type
_entity.pdbx_description
1 polymer ?
#
loop_
_entity_poly.entity_id
_entity_poly.type
_entity_poly.pdbx_seq_one_letter_code
_entity_poly.pdbx_strand_id
1 'polypeptide(L)'
;MIELSVALPNGQSTALLAGPNEENLRVIEEELKVTTVIRGSELIIKGEPEDAAFAKKLIDQLAFMWTSNKNISPKKIRYSIYSLQEEPEADLKKIFSEVILTTVRGKTIFPKTIKQKEYVKAIENSDLVFGLGPAGTGKTYLAVALAIVALRDKTVSKIILTRPVVEAGENLGFLPGDIQAKVNPYFRPLYDALGEMLEFEKYQKYMEKNVIEVAPLAYMRGRTLNDAFIILDEAQNTTPEQMKMFLTRLGEGSKAIITGDLTQIDLPNKRSGLLDVERILKKIFQ
;
A
#
# COMPACT_ATOMS: atom_id res chain seq x y z
N MET A 1 36.33 9.18 4.99
CA MET A 1 36.09 8.37 3.77
C MET A 1 36.84 7.04 3.77
N ILE A 2 36.11 5.95 3.51
CA ILE A 2 36.63 4.59 3.27
C ILE A 2 36.31 4.12 1.85
N GLU A 3 36.93 3.03 1.43
CA GLU A 3 36.64 2.35 0.17
C GLU A 3 36.22 0.91 0.48
N LEU A 4 35.09 0.49 -0.08
CA LEU A 4 34.56 -0.88 0.02
C LEU A 4 34.31 -1.43 -1.38
N SER A 5 34.44 -2.75 -1.56
CA SER A 5 34.11 -3.42 -2.82
C SER A 5 32.99 -4.45 -2.65
N VAL A 6 32.21 -4.62 -3.71
CA VAL A 6 31.17 -5.65 -3.85
C VAL A 6 31.39 -6.41 -5.17
N ALA A 7 31.39 -7.73 -5.10
CA ALA A 7 31.56 -8.58 -6.27
C ALA A 7 30.28 -8.59 -7.13
N LEU A 8 30.47 -8.36 -8.43
CA LEU A 8 29.44 -8.46 -9.48
C LEU A 8 29.72 -9.73 -10.29
N PRO A 9 28.94 -10.81 -10.10
CA PRO A 9 29.30 -12.14 -10.59
C PRO A 9 29.40 -12.27 -12.13
N ASN A 10 28.74 -11.39 -12.88
CA ASN A 10 28.79 -11.39 -14.35
C ASN A 10 28.32 -10.04 -14.94
N GLY A 11 28.54 -9.82 -16.24
CA GLY A 11 28.12 -8.59 -16.92
C GLY A 11 26.62 -8.30 -16.85
N GLN A 12 25.79 -9.33 -16.70
CA GLN A 12 24.34 -9.16 -16.48
C GLN A 12 24.03 -8.53 -15.12
N SER A 13 24.70 -8.97 -14.05
CA SER A 13 24.57 -8.35 -12.72
C SER A 13 25.00 -6.89 -12.73
N THR A 14 26.08 -6.57 -13.44
CA THR A 14 26.56 -5.21 -13.64
C THR A 14 25.52 -4.36 -14.37
N ALA A 15 25.00 -4.83 -15.50
CA ALA A 15 24.02 -4.09 -16.29
C ALA A 15 22.70 -3.88 -15.53
N LEU A 16 22.22 -4.88 -14.79
CA LEU A 16 21.00 -4.77 -13.98
C LEU A 16 21.18 -3.83 -12.79
N LEU A 17 22.32 -3.90 -12.09
CA LEU A 17 22.61 -2.99 -10.98
C LEU A 17 22.77 -1.56 -11.49
N ALA A 18 23.50 -1.35 -12.59
CA ALA A 18 23.72 -0.02 -13.15
C ALA A 18 22.43 0.61 -13.69
N GLY A 19 21.59 -0.20 -14.33
CA GLY A 19 20.39 0.27 -15.02
C GLY A 19 20.73 1.09 -16.28
N PRO A 20 19.69 1.46 -17.05
CA PRO A 20 19.85 2.31 -18.23
C PRO A 20 20.56 3.63 -17.89
N ASN A 21 21.62 3.97 -18.63
CA ASN A 21 22.41 5.19 -18.42
C ASN A 21 22.90 5.35 -16.96
N GLU A 22 23.18 4.27 -16.24
CA GLU A 22 23.64 4.30 -14.84
C GLU A 22 22.66 5.00 -13.88
N GLU A 23 21.36 5.04 -14.21
CA GLU A 23 20.35 5.72 -13.39
C GLU A 23 20.25 5.14 -11.97
N ASN A 24 20.46 3.84 -11.81
CA ASN A 24 20.36 3.17 -10.51
C ASN A 24 21.54 3.55 -9.61
N LEU A 25 22.76 3.62 -10.15
CA LEU A 25 23.95 4.04 -9.40
C LEU A 25 23.80 5.49 -8.94
N ARG A 26 23.35 6.38 -9.83
CA ARG A 26 23.10 7.78 -9.48
C ARG A 26 22.13 7.93 -8.31
N VAL A 27 21.06 7.13 -8.28
CA VAL A 27 20.14 7.14 -7.12
C VAL A 27 20.82 6.67 -5.84
N ILE A 28 21.66 5.62 -5.89
CA ILE A 28 22.41 5.15 -4.71
C ILE A 28 23.35 6.25 -4.21
N GLU A 29 24.08 6.89 -5.12
CA GLU A 29 25.02 7.97 -4.83
C GLU A 29 24.32 9.20 -4.22
N GLU A 30 23.21 9.63 -4.80
CA GLU A 30 22.41 10.77 -4.31
C GLU A 30 21.80 10.51 -2.93
N GLU A 31 21.16 9.35 -2.73
CA GLU A 31 20.43 9.04 -1.50
C GLU A 31 21.37 8.71 -0.33
N LEU A 32 22.53 8.09 -0.61
CA LEU A 32 23.47 7.64 0.42
C LEU A 32 24.74 8.50 0.50
N LYS A 33 24.87 9.55 -0.31
CA LYS A 33 26.05 10.44 -0.34
C LYS A 33 27.38 9.69 -0.56
N VAL A 34 27.35 8.64 -1.37
CA VAL A 34 28.51 7.84 -1.77
C VAL A 34 28.89 8.11 -3.22
N THR A 35 30.07 7.66 -3.64
CA THR A 35 30.47 7.56 -5.04
C THR A 35 30.69 6.10 -5.39
N THR A 36 30.21 5.67 -6.55
CA THR A 36 30.32 4.30 -7.03
C THR A 36 31.11 4.25 -8.34
N VAL A 37 31.95 3.23 -8.50
CA VAL A 37 32.72 3.01 -9.73
C VAL A 37 32.74 1.52 -10.02
N ILE A 38 32.30 1.13 -11.22
CA ILE A 38 32.44 -0.25 -11.68
C ILE A 38 33.86 -0.44 -12.23
N ARG A 39 34.59 -1.44 -11.71
CA ARG A 39 35.90 -1.87 -12.25
C ARG A 39 35.89 -3.37 -12.49
N GLY A 40 35.77 -3.77 -13.76
CA GLY A 40 35.70 -5.18 -14.13
C GLY A 40 34.46 -5.86 -13.55
N SER A 41 34.67 -6.82 -12.65
CA SER A 41 33.62 -7.56 -11.94
C SER A 41 33.38 -7.08 -10.52
N GLU A 42 33.77 -5.85 -10.19
CA GLU A 42 33.56 -5.27 -8.86
C GLU A 42 32.92 -3.89 -8.94
N LEU A 43 32.05 -3.60 -7.98
CA LEU A 43 31.61 -2.25 -7.68
C LEU A 43 32.43 -1.72 -6.50
N ILE A 44 33.12 -0.61 -6.71
CA ILE A 44 33.82 0.14 -5.68
C ILE A 44 32.89 1.22 -5.15
N ILE A 45 32.77 1.32 -3.83
CA ILE A 45 31.95 2.28 -3.11
C ILE A 45 32.86 3.13 -2.23
N LYS A 46 32.77 4.46 -2.36
CA LYS A 46 33.54 5.42 -1.58
C LYS A 46 32.60 6.38 -0.86
N GLY A 47 32.85 6.63 0.42
CA GLY A 47 32.03 7.54 1.22
C GLY A 47 32.46 7.51 2.68
N GLU A 48 31.69 8.16 3.54
CA GLU A 48 31.90 8.04 4.99
C GLU A 48 31.61 6.60 5.47
N PRO A 49 32.24 6.14 6.58
CA PRO A 49 32.18 4.75 6.99
C PRO A 49 30.77 4.16 7.08
N GLU A 50 29.83 4.92 7.64
CA GLU A 50 28.43 4.50 7.80
C GLU A 50 27.70 4.41 6.46
N ASP A 51 27.83 5.44 5.62
CA ASP A 51 27.19 5.54 4.30
C ASP A 51 27.69 4.45 3.35
N ALA A 52 29.01 4.24 3.29
CA ALA A 52 29.63 3.20 2.47
C ALA A 52 29.23 1.80 2.93
N ALA A 53 29.19 1.56 4.25
CA ALA A 53 28.75 0.28 4.81
C ALA A 53 27.26 0.01 4.51
N PHE A 54 26.41 1.04 4.60
CA PHE A 54 24.99 0.93 4.27
C PHE A 54 24.78 0.66 2.77
N ALA A 55 25.49 1.37 1.90
CA ALA A 55 25.46 1.14 0.45
C ALA A 55 25.90 -0.29 0.11
N LYS A 56 26.97 -0.79 0.73
CA LYS A 56 27.41 -2.18 0.59
C LYS A 56 26.30 -3.15 1.01
N LYS A 57 25.70 -2.97 2.20
CA LYS A 57 24.60 -3.80 2.70
C LYS A 57 23.40 -3.81 1.75
N LEU A 58 23.01 -2.65 1.23
CA LEU A 58 21.95 -2.50 0.24
C LEU A 58 22.23 -3.33 -1.02
N ILE A 59 23.44 -3.23 -1.57
CA ILE A 59 23.81 -3.93 -2.82
C ILE A 59 23.87 -5.43 -2.59
N ASP A 60 24.46 -5.88 -1.47
CA ASP A 60 24.47 -7.29 -1.07
C ASP A 60 23.03 -7.85 -0.96
N GLN A 61 22.11 -7.08 -0.37
CA GLN A 61 20.69 -7.44 -0.28
C GLN A 61 19.96 -7.39 -1.62
N LEU A 62 20.38 -6.59 -2.59
CA LEU A 62 19.79 -6.55 -3.94
C LEU A 62 20.28 -7.70 -4.84
N ALA A 63 21.29 -8.46 -4.40
CA ALA A 63 21.92 -9.48 -5.23
C ALA A 63 21.00 -10.61 -5.69
N PHE A 64 19.94 -10.90 -4.93
CA PHE A 64 18.95 -11.89 -5.35
C PHE A 64 18.17 -11.45 -6.61
N MET A 65 18.11 -10.15 -6.91
CA MET A 65 17.33 -9.65 -8.04
C MET A 65 18.00 -9.97 -9.37
N TRP A 66 19.31 -9.75 -9.50
CA TRP A 66 20.03 -10.07 -10.73
C TRP A 66 20.25 -11.58 -10.92
N THR A 67 20.34 -12.36 -9.83
CA THR A 67 20.35 -13.83 -9.94
C THR A 67 19.01 -14.39 -10.44
N SER A 68 17.91 -13.68 -10.23
CA SER A 68 16.56 -14.08 -10.67
C SER A 68 16.10 -13.36 -11.94
N ASN A 69 16.99 -12.63 -12.63
CA ASN A 69 16.69 -11.77 -13.78
C ASN A 69 15.50 -10.80 -13.53
N LYS A 70 15.33 -10.34 -12.29
CA LYS A 70 14.30 -9.37 -11.92
C LYS A 70 14.86 -7.97 -12.12
N ASN A 71 14.06 -7.10 -12.74
CA ASN A 71 14.47 -5.73 -13.03
C ASN A 71 14.69 -4.91 -11.74
N ILE A 72 15.81 -4.20 -11.66
CA ILE A 72 16.13 -3.22 -10.61
C ILE A 72 15.85 -1.85 -11.21
N SER A 73 15.02 -1.06 -10.54
CA SER A 73 14.67 0.29 -10.99
C SER A 73 15.02 1.32 -9.91
N PRO A 74 15.18 2.61 -10.27
CA PRO A 74 15.45 3.67 -9.31
C PRO A 74 14.44 3.68 -8.15
N LYS A 75 13.17 3.39 -8.48
CA LYS A 75 12.08 3.31 -7.52
C LYS A 75 12.24 2.16 -6.53
N LYS A 76 12.69 0.98 -6.98
CA LYS A 76 12.96 -0.16 -6.08
C LYS A 76 14.17 0.10 -5.18
N ILE A 77 15.19 0.80 -5.69
CA ILE A 77 16.36 1.20 -4.89
C ILE A 77 15.93 2.11 -3.75
N ARG A 78 15.17 3.17 -4.04
CA ARG A 78 14.64 4.04 -2.98
C ARG A 78 13.80 3.29 -1.94
N TYR A 79 12.95 2.34 -2.37
CA TYR A 79 12.20 1.50 -1.43
C TYR A 79 13.08 0.58 -0.59
N SER A 80 14.16 0.08 -1.17
CA SER A 80 15.14 -0.77 -0.47
C SER A 80 15.89 0.02 0.58
N ILE A 81 16.33 1.23 0.24
CA ILE A 81 16.97 2.18 1.17
C ILE A 81 16.01 2.49 2.33
N TYR A 82 14.80 2.94 2.02
CA TYR A 82 13.80 3.28 3.03
C TYR A 82 13.48 2.09 3.96
N SER A 83 13.33 0.88 3.39
CA SER A 83 13.07 -0.33 4.19
C SER A 83 14.21 -0.65 5.16
N LEU A 84 15.46 -0.56 4.69
CA LEU A 84 16.64 -0.83 5.52
C LEU A 84 16.92 0.30 6.54
N GLN A 85 16.44 1.52 6.29
CA GLN A 85 16.50 2.63 7.25
C GLN A 85 15.45 2.47 8.36
N GLU A 86 14.21 2.08 8.01
CA GLU A 86 13.17 1.80 9.01
C GLU A 86 13.49 0.53 9.82
N GLU A 87 14.01 -0.51 9.18
CA GLU A 87 14.28 -1.80 9.80
C GLU A 87 15.61 -2.37 9.27
N PRO A 88 16.73 -2.13 9.98
CA PRO A 88 18.06 -2.54 9.52
C PRO A 88 18.20 -4.03 9.22
N GLU A 89 17.47 -4.89 9.91
CA GLU A 89 17.53 -6.35 9.73
C GLU A 89 16.54 -6.88 8.68
N ALA A 90 15.94 -5.99 7.88
CA ALA A 90 15.02 -6.35 6.83
C ALA A 90 15.64 -7.25 5.75
N ASP A 91 14.91 -8.29 5.37
CA ASP A 91 15.25 -9.16 4.24
C ASP A 91 14.52 -8.68 2.98
N LEU A 92 15.24 -7.96 2.11
CA LEU A 92 14.67 -7.41 0.87
C LEU A 92 14.17 -8.49 -0.09
N LYS A 93 14.80 -9.68 -0.08
CA LYS A 93 14.36 -10.82 -0.90
C LYS A 93 12.96 -11.25 -0.52
N LYS A 94 12.70 -11.35 0.79
CA LYS A 94 11.37 -11.67 1.31
C LYS A 94 10.34 -10.58 1.00
N ILE A 95 10.71 -9.30 1.03
CA ILE A 95 9.77 -8.20 0.73
C ILE A 95 9.38 -8.22 -0.75
N PHE A 96 10.36 -8.25 -1.66
CA PHE A 96 10.12 -8.12 -3.09
C PHE A 96 9.75 -9.43 -3.81
N SER A 97 9.74 -10.57 -3.11
CA SER A 97 9.25 -11.84 -3.68
C SER A 97 7.72 -11.89 -3.80
N GLU A 98 7.01 -11.07 -3.05
CA GLU A 98 5.55 -11.16 -2.86
C GLU A 98 4.83 -10.19 -3.81
N VAL A 99 4.51 -10.66 -5.01
CA VAL A 99 3.68 -9.89 -5.95
C VAL A 99 2.22 -10.13 -5.63
N ILE A 100 1.49 -9.06 -5.32
CA ILE A 100 0.05 -9.11 -5.01
C ILE A 100 -0.75 -9.14 -6.31
N LEU A 101 -0.49 -8.17 -7.20
CA LEU A 101 -1.23 -8.00 -8.43
C LEU A 101 -0.31 -7.48 -9.53
N THR A 102 -0.43 -8.05 -10.72
CA THR A 102 0.13 -7.46 -11.94
C THR A 102 -1.01 -6.85 -12.73
N THR A 103 -0.97 -5.52 -12.92
CA THR A 103 -1.98 -4.82 -13.70
C THR A 103 -1.85 -5.17 -15.17
N VAL A 104 -2.87 -4.84 -15.95
CA VAL A 104 -2.91 -5.14 -17.39
C VAL A 104 -1.88 -4.38 -18.21
N ARG A 105 -1.30 -3.32 -17.65
CA ARG A 105 -0.17 -2.57 -18.24
C ARG A 105 1.19 -3.14 -17.83
N GLY A 106 1.23 -4.31 -17.18
CA GLY A 106 2.45 -4.96 -16.70
C GLY A 106 3.05 -4.37 -15.43
N LYS A 107 2.36 -3.42 -14.77
CA LYS A 107 2.83 -2.84 -13.51
C LYS A 107 2.57 -3.83 -12.37
N THR A 108 3.61 -4.20 -11.63
CA THR A 108 3.51 -5.08 -10.47
C THR A 108 3.25 -4.27 -9.19
N ILE A 109 2.28 -4.70 -8.39
CA ILE A 109 1.95 -4.21 -7.06
C ILE A 109 2.48 -5.22 -6.04
N PHE A 110 3.29 -4.75 -5.10
CA PHE A 110 3.96 -5.54 -4.08
C PHE A 110 4.20 -4.66 -2.83
N PRO A 111 4.34 -5.24 -1.63
CA PRO A 111 4.70 -4.47 -0.44
C PRO A 111 6.11 -3.90 -0.58
N LYS A 112 6.28 -2.64 -0.22
CA LYS A 112 7.52 -1.88 -0.36
C LYS A 112 8.32 -1.77 0.93
N THR A 113 7.72 -2.20 2.05
CA THR A 113 8.31 -2.19 3.40
C THR A 113 7.89 -3.46 4.14
N ILE A 114 8.56 -3.78 5.25
CA ILE A 114 8.18 -4.92 6.11
C ILE A 114 6.78 -4.73 6.68
N LYS A 115 6.47 -3.55 7.23
CA LYS A 115 5.14 -3.23 7.75
C LYS A 115 4.04 -3.41 6.68
N GLN A 116 4.32 -3.05 5.42
CA GLN A 116 3.38 -3.31 4.32
C GLN A 116 3.22 -4.80 4.05
N LYS A 117 4.28 -5.59 4.15
CA LYS A 117 4.22 -7.05 4.01
C LYS A 117 3.44 -7.70 5.15
N GLU A 118 3.68 -7.28 6.38
CA GLU A 118 2.91 -7.74 7.55
C GLU A 118 1.43 -7.40 7.40
N TYR A 119 1.13 -6.19 6.92
CA TYR A 119 -0.24 -5.77 6.62
C TYR A 119 -0.90 -6.64 5.55
N VAL A 120 -0.21 -6.95 4.45
CA VAL A 120 -0.70 -7.87 3.42
C VAL A 120 -1.02 -9.25 4.01
N LYS A 121 -0.10 -9.81 4.80
CA LYS A 121 -0.32 -11.09 5.48
C LYS A 121 -1.46 -11.05 6.49
N ALA A 122 -1.62 -9.96 7.23
CA ALA A 122 -2.75 -9.79 8.14
C ALA A 122 -4.07 -9.81 7.36
N ILE A 123 -4.13 -9.13 6.22
CA ILE A 123 -5.29 -9.15 5.32
C ILE A 123 -5.58 -10.57 4.83
N GLU A 124 -4.58 -11.35 4.43
CA GLU A 124 -4.81 -12.71 3.95
C GLU A 124 -5.37 -13.62 5.05
N ASN A 125 -4.87 -13.50 6.29
CA ASN A 125 -5.13 -14.46 7.36
C ASN A 125 -6.29 -14.09 8.29
N SER A 126 -6.83 -12.86 8.23
CA SER A 126 -7.85 -12.38 9.17
C SER A 126 -9.06 -11.76 8.48
N ASP A 127 -10.26 -12.04 8.97
CA ASP A 127 -11.51 -11.49 8.41
C ASP A 127 -11.70 -10.00 8.71
N LEU A 128 -11.04 -9.48 9.74
CA LEU A 128 -11.07 -8.06 10.11
C LEU A 128 -9.65 -7.55 10.38
N VAL A 129 -9.22 -6.51 9.67
CA VAL A 129 -7.89 -5.90 9.84
C VAL A 129 -7.99 -4.38 9.92
N PHE A 130 -7.25 -3.80 10.86
CA PHE A 130 -7.10 -2.35 11.00
C PHE A 130 -5.73 -1.92 10.46
N GLY A 131 -5.72 -1.27 9.30
CA GLY A 131 -4.54 -0.67 8.69
C GLY A 131 -4.38 0.77 9.17
N LEU A 132 -3.62 0.99 10.24
CA LEU A 132 -3.39 2.31 10.84
C LEU A 132 -2.02 2.86 10.44
N GLY A 133 -1.97 4.14 10.04
CA GLY A 133 -0.69 4.83 9.83
C GLY A 133 -0.82 6.10 8.99
N PRO A 134 0.28 6.83 8.76
CA PRO A 134 0.26 8.10 8.03
C PRO A 134 -0.28 8.01 6.60
N ALA A 135 -0.75 9.13 6.04
CA ALA A 135 -1.04 9.24 4.62
C ALA A 135 0.17 8.84 3.74
N GLY A 136 -0.09 8.30 2.54
CA GLY A 136 0.97 7.90 1.60
C GLY A 136 1.65 6.55 1.89
N THR A 137 1.34 5.90 3.02
CA THR A 137 1.90 4.57 3.37
C THR A 137 1.30 3.39 2.60
N GLY A 138 0.35 3.61 1.70
CA GLY A 138 -0.18 2.59 0.78
C GLY A 138 -1.24 1.65 1.36
N LYS A 139 -1.75 1.91 2.58
CA LYS A 139 -2.73 1.06 3.28
C LYS A 139 -3.98 0.75 2.44
N THR A 140 -4.62 1.78 1.91
CA THR A 140 -5.82 1.65 1.08
C THR A 140 -5.49 1.04 -0.28
N TYR A 141 -4.38 1.45 -0.90
CA TYR A 141 -3.96 0.95 -2.21
C TYR A 141 -3.66 -0.56 -2.19
N LEU A 142 -2.93 -1.06 -1.18
CA LEU A 142 -2.66 -2.49 -1.01
C LEU A 142 -3.94 -3.28 -0.70
N ALA A 143 -4.85 -2.72 0.11
CA ALA A 143 -6.14 -3.36 0.40
C ALA A 143 -6.99 -3.50 -0.88
N VAL A 144 -7.05 -2.47 -1.73
CA VAL A 144 -7.78 -2.54 -3.01
C VAL A 144 -7.17 -3.59 -3.94
N ALA A 145 -5.83 -3.68 -3.99
CA ALA A 145 -5.16 -4.72 -4.78
C ALA A 145 -5.54 -6.14 -4.31
N LEU A 146 -5.55 -6.38 -2.99
CA LEU A 146 -5.95 -7.66 -2.40
C LEU A 146 -7.45 -7.95 -2.60
N ALA A 147 -8.31 -6.92 -2.55
CA ALA A 147 -9.74 -7.07 -2.84
C ALA A 147 -9.98 -7.53 -4.29
N ILE A 148 -9.23 -6.98 -5.25
CA ILE A 148 -9.31 -7.39 -6.66
C ILE A 148 -8.83 -8.84 -6.84
N VAL A 149 -7.75 -9.23 -6.15
CA VAL A 149 -7.28 -10.62 -6.14
C VAL A 149 -8.36 -11.55 -5.59
N ALA A 150 -8.94 -11.22 -4.44
CA ALA A 150 -10.02 -12.00 -3.83
C ALA A 150 -11.24 -12.15 -4.76
N LEU A 151 -11.66 -11.07 -5.43
CA LEU A 151 -12.75 -11.11 -6.40
C LEU A 151 -12.41 -11.97 -7.62
N ARG A 152 -11.17 -11.86 -8.15
CA ARG A 152 -10.71 -12.65 -9.30
C ARG A 152 -10.65 -14.14 -8.97
N ASP A 153 -10.19 -14.47 -7.77
CA ASP A 153 -10.05 -15.84 -7.27
C ASP A 153 -11.39 -16.40 -6.77
N LYS A 154 -12.46 -15.58 -6.81
CA LYS A 154 -13.83 -15.92 -6.39
C LYS A 154 -13.92 -16.32 -4.91
N THR A 155 -13.01 -15.82 -4.08
CA THR A 155 -13.10 -15.96 -2.63
C THR A 155 -14.12 -15.01 -2.02
N VAL A 156 -14.48 -13.97 -2.77
CA VAL A 156 -15.63 -13.09 -2.53
C VAL A 156 -16.39 -12.86 -3.85
N SER A 157 -17.68 -12.55 -3.78
CA SER A 157 -18.48 -12.17 -4.95
C SER A 157 -18.57 -10.66 -5.18
N LYS A 158 -18.24 -9.85 -4.17
CA LYS A 158 -18.39 -8.39 -4.23
C LYS A 158 -17.24 -7.64 -3.55
N ILE A 159 -16.86 -6.48 -4.07
CA ILE A 159 -16.01 -5.49 -3.39
C ILE A 159 -16.86 -4.29 -3.02
N ILE A 160 -16.76 -3.81 -1.78
CA ILE A 160 -17.43 -2.60 -1.31
C ILE A 160 -16.37 -1.64 -0.75
N LEU A 161 -16.19 -0.51 -1.42
CA LEU A 161 -15.32 0.57 -0.95
C LEU A 161 -16.20 1.66 -0.35
N THR A 162 -15.98 1.98 0.91
CA THR A 162 -16.77 2.97 1.62
C THR A 162 -15.91 3.96 2.39
N ARG A 163 -16.39 5.20 2.50
CA ARG A 163 -15.71 6.30 3.20
C ARG A 163 -16.74 7.10 4.00
N PRO A 164 -16.44 7.54 5.23
CA PRO A 164 -17.30 8.50 5.91
C PRO A 164 -17.24 9.86 5.19
N VAL A 165 -18.40 10.46 4.98
CA VAL A 165 -18.48 11.82 4.46
C VAL A 165 -18.37 12.78 5.64
N VAL A 166 -17.33 13.60 5.65
CA VAL A 166 -17.15 14.68 6.64
C VAL A 166 -17.40 16.00 5.93
N GLU A 167 -18.30 16.81 6.48
CA GLU A 167 -18.52 18.19 6.07
C GLU A 167 -17.37 19.06 6.60
N ALA A 168 -16.18 18.88 6.02
CA ALA A 168 -15.01 19.69 6.33
C ALA A 168 -15.10 21.01 5.54
N GLY A 169 -15.82 22.00 6.09
CA GLY A 169 -15.78 23.40 5.67
C GLY A 169 -16.74 23.81 4.55
N GLU A 170 -17.18 22.90 3.69
CA GLU A 170 -18.27 23.14 2.74
C GLU A 170 -19.46 22.25 3.09
N ASN A 171 -20.60 22.87 3.42
CA ASN A 171 -21.85 22.14 3.60
C ASN A 171 -22.18 21.44 2.28
N LEU A 172 -22.39 20.11 2.30
CA LEU A 172 -22.77 19.34 1.10
C LEU A 172 -24.04 19.88 0.41
N GLY A 173 -24.82 20.71 1.11
CA GLY A 173 -25.92 21.48 0.54
C GLY A 173 -25.55 22.42 -0.62
N PHE A 174 -24.32 22.96 -0.70
CA PHE A 174 -23.98 24.08 -1.60
C PHE A 174 -23.34 23.70 -2.94
N LEU A 175 -22.82 22.48 -3.11
CA LEU A 175 -22.31 22.04 -4.41
C LEU A 175 -23.48 21.80 -5.39
N PRO A 176 -23.46 22.29 -6.64
CA PRO A 176 -24.53 22.01 -7.61
C PRO A 176 -24.50 20.53 -8.05
N GLY A 177 -25.67 19.91 -8.27
CA GLY A 177 -25.81 18.51 -8.74
C GLY A 177 -26.57 17.59 -7.78
N ASP A 178 -26.76 16.33 -8.19
CA ASP A 178 -27.32 15.30 -7.31
C ASP A 178 -26.36 14.93 -6.16
N ILE A 179 -26.86 14.32 -5.10
CA ILE A 179 -26.06 13.97 -3.91
C ILE A 179 -24.83 13.14 -4.29
N GLN A 180 -24.93 12.32 -5.34
CA GLN A 180 -23.87 11.44 -5.80
C GLN A 180 -22.73 12.24 -6.46
N ALA A 181 -23.07 13.21 -7.31
CA ALA A 181 -22.13 14.14 -7.93
C ALA A 181 -21.37 14.97 -6.90
N LYS A 182 -22.01 15.33 -5.78
CA LYS A 182 -21.39 16.10 -4.69
C LYS A 182 -20.40 15.29 -3.86
N VAL A 183 -20.65 13.99 -3.64
CA VAL A 183 -19.77 13.14 -2.86
C VAL A 183 -18.64 12.51 -3.69
N ASN A 184 -18.80 12.43 -5.02
CA ASN A 184 -17.82 11.82 -5.93
C ASN A 184 -16.36 12.29 -5.75
N PRO A 185 -16.06 13.59 -5.49
CA PRO A 185 -14.69 14.04 -5.26
C PRO A 185 -13.97 13.30 -4.12
N TYR A 186 -14.68 12.97 -3.03
CA TYR A 186 -14.11 12.27 -1.86
C TYR A 186 -13.72 10.81 -2.16
N PHE A 187 -14.33 10.21 -3.17
CA PHE A 187 -14.08 8.84 -3.61
C PHE A 187 -13.09 8.76 -4.77
N ARG A 188 -12.66 9.90 -5.33
CA ARG A 188 -11.78 9.93 -6.51
C ARG A 188 -10.51 9.07 -6.36
N PRO A 189 -9.80 9.09 -5.20
CA PRO A 189 -8.64 8.23 -5.01
C PRO A 189 -8.93 6.73 -5.14
N LEU A 190 -10.14 6.29 -4.73
CA LEU A 190 -10.56 4.89 -4.83
C LEU A 190 -10.87 4.51 -6.28
N TYR A 191 -11.54 5.38 -7.03
CA TYR A 191 -11.77 5.19 -8.46
C TYR A 191 -10.46 5.14 -9.26
N ASP A 192 -9.52 6.03 -8.96
CA ASP A 192 -8.22 6.06 -9.63
C ASP A 192 -7.42 4.78 -9.34
N ALA A 193 -7.46 4.26 -8.10
CA ALA A 193 -6.83 3.00 -7.73
C ALA A 193 -7.43 1.80 -8.50
N LEU A 194 -8.77 1.72 -8.58
CA LEU A 194 -9.46 0.68 -9.35
C LEU A 194 -9.12 0.74 -10.85
N GLY A 195 -9.15 1.94 -11.44
CA GLY A 195 -8.86 2.16 -12.85
C GLY A 195 -7.40 1.88 -13.23
N GLU A 196 -6.48 1.96 -12.27
CA GLU A 196 -5.09 1.55 -12.48
C GLU A 196 -4.91 0.01 -12.49
N MET A 197 -5.71 -0.69 -11.70
CA MET A 197 -5.58 -2.12 -11.44
C MET A 197 -6.42 -3.00 -12.37
N LEU A 198 -7.54 -2.48 -12.87
CA LEU A 198 -8.48 -3.19 -13.73
C LEU A 198 -8.41 -2.72 -15.19
N GLU A 199 -8.75 -3.61 -16.11
CA GLU A 199 -9.02 -3.23 -17.50
C GLU A 199 -10.24 -2.32 -17.56
N PHE A 200 -10.23 -1.35 -18.47
CA PHE A 200 -11.31 -0.38 -18.60
C PHE A 200 -12.69 -1.06 -18.77
N GLU A 201 -12.80 -2.05 -19.65
CA GLU A 201 -14.06 -2.77 -19.90
C GLU A 201 -14.54 -3.56 -18.68
N LYS A 202 -13.62 -4.24 -17.97
CA LYS A 202 -13.95 -4.99 -16.74
C LYS A 202 -14.36 -4.06 -15.62
N TYR A 203 -13.64 -2.95 -15.45
CA TYR A 203 -13.95 -1.93 -14.47
C TYR A 203 -15.38 -1.40 -14.68
N GLN A 204 -15.72 -0.96 -15.90
CA GLN A 204 -17.08 -0.48 -16.22
C GLN A 204 -18.13 -1.55 -15.92
N LYS A 205 -17.92 -2.77 -16.41
CA LYS A 205 -18.85 -3.89 -16.20
C LYS A 205 -19.05 -4.24 -14.72
N TYR A 206 -17.99 -4.20 -13.91
CA TYR A 206 -18.09 -4.49 -12.48
C TYR A 206 -18.83 -3.40 -11.71
N MET A 207 -18.62 -2.13 -12.07
CA MET A 207 -19.37 -1.01 -11.51
C MET A 207 -20.84 -1.08 -11.89
N GLU A 208 -21.16 -1.26 -13.18
CA GLU A 208 -22.55 -1.36 -13.69
C GLU A 208 -23.33 -2.52 -13.05
N LYS A 209 -22.67 -3.66 -12.83
CA LYS A 209 -23.28 -4.84 -12.21
C LYS A 209 -23.27 -4.80 -10.67
N ASN A 210 -22.77 -3.73 -10.07
CA ASN A 210 -22.57 -3.62 -8.61
C ASN A 210 -21.76 -4.78 -8.00
N VAL A 211 -20.83 -5.34 -8.79
CA VAL A 211 -19.80 -6.28 -8.32
C VAL A 211 -18.72 -5.52 -7.56
N ILE A 212 -18.42 -4.30 -8.00
CA ILE A 212 -17.65 -3.32 -7.23
C ILE A 212 -18.59 -2.16 -6.93
N GLU A 213 -18.71 -1.82 -5.66
CA GLU A 213 -19.54 -0.73 -5.17
C GLU A 213 -18.65 0.30 -4.47
N VAL A 214 -18.78 1.57 -4.84
CA VAL A 214 -18.10 2.69 -4.17
C VAL A 214 -19.17 3.63 -3.64
N ALA A 215 -19.32 3.72 -2.31
CA ALA A 215 -20.45 4.41 -1.70
C ALA A 215 -20.12 5.07 -0.35
N PRO A 216 -20.88 6.09 0.08
CA PRO A 216 -20.78 6.63 1.43
C PRO A 216 -21.10 5.61 2.52
N LEU A 217 -20.45 5.75 3.69
CA LEU A 217 -20.67 4.89 4.85
C LEU A 217 -22.15 4.78 5.27
N ALA A 218 -22.93 5.83 5.07
CA ALA A 218 -24.36 5.83 5.37
C ALA A 218 -25.14 4.74 4.60
N TYR A 219 -24.68 4.34 3.42
CA TYR A 219 -25.32 3.33 2.57
C TYR A 219 -25.13 1.90 3.12
N MET A 220 -24.27 1.73 4.12
CA MET A 220 -24.08 0.44 4.80
C MET A 220 -25.19 0.15 5.83
N ARG A 221 -25.97 1.18 6.21
CA ARG A 221 -27.03 1.03 7.22
C ARG A 221 -28.09 0.03 6.77
N GLY A 222 -28.47 -0.87 7.67
CA GLY A 222 -29.52 -1.86 7.41
C GLY A 222 -29.11 -3.01 6.47
N ARG A 223 -27.85 -3.07 6.05
CA ARG A 223 -27.33 -4.17 5.22
C ARG A 223 -26.73 -5.27 6.09
N THR A 224 -26.69 -6.47 5.52
CA THR A 224 -25.78 -7.54 5.92
C THR A 224 -24.87 -7.79 4.73
N LEU A 225 -23.56 -7.67 4.95
CA LEU A 225 -22.55 -7.75 3.90
C LEU A 225 -21.97 -9.15 3.95
N ASN A 226 -22.58 -10.09 3.21
CA ASN A 226 -22.09 -11.46 3.04
C ASN A 226 -21.23 -11.56 1.77
N ASP A 227 -20.28 -12.50 1.78
CA ASP A 227 -19.46 -12.88 0.63
C ASP A 227 -18.82 -11.66 -0.08
N ALA A 228 -18.33 -10.71 0.72
CA ALA A 228 -17.84 -9.43 0.24
C ALA A 228 -16.48 -9.05 0.84
N PHE A 229 -15.65 -8.39 0.06
CA PHE A 229 -14.43 -7.72 0.53
C PHE A 229 -14.75 -6.23 0.71
N ILE A 230 -14.80 -5.78 1.96
CA ILE A 230 -15.20 -4.43 2.32
C ILE A 230 -13.98 -3.63 2.77
N ILE A 231 -13.83 -2.42 2.25
CA ILE A 231 -12.79 -1.48 2.67
C ILE A 231 -13.48 -0.22 3.20
N LEU A 232 -13.31 0.07 4.49
CA LEU A 232 -13.67 1.34 5.09
C LEU A 232 -12.44 2.23 5.13
N ASP A 233 -12.37 3.16 4.18
CA ASP A 233 -11.27 4.12 4.08
C ASP A 233 -11.51 5.35 4.94
N GLU A 234 -10.41 5.94 5.41
CA GLU A 234 -10.40 7.18 6.20
C GLU A 234 -11.25 7.07 7.46
N ALA A 235 -11.15 5.90 8.10
CA ALA A 235 -11.98 5.50 9.23
C ALA A 235 -11.78 6.37 10.48
N GLN A 236 -10.70 7.15 10.56
CA GLN A 236 -10.49 8.12 11.64
C GLN A 236 -11.62 9.16 11.69
N ASN A 237 -12.30 9.35 10.57
CA ASN A 237 -13.42 10.27 10.39
C ASN A 237 -14.79 9.63 10.67
N THR A 238 -14.83 8.45 11.30
CA THR A 238 -16.07 7.85 11.80
C THR A 238 -16.33 8.25 13.25
N THR A 239 -17.60 8.41 13.63
CA THR A 239 -18.00 8.44 15.04
C THR A 239 -18.05 7.01 15.63
N PRO A 240 -18.06 6.82 16.96
CA PRO A 240 -18.22 5.51 17.57
C PRO A 240 -19.49 4.78 17.12
N GLU A 241 -20.59 5.52 16.93
CA GLU A 241 -21.86 4.97 16.44
C GLU A 241 -21.75 4.48 14.99
N GLN A 242 -21.05 5.24 14.13
CA GLN A 242 -20.81 4.85 12.74
C GLN A 242 -19.89 3.63 12.64
N MET A 243 -18.83 3.59 13.44
CA MET A 243 -17.93 2.43 13.51
C MET A 243 -18.66 1.18 14.00
N LYS A 244 -19.45 1.29 15.08
CA LYS A 244 -20.29 0.19 15.59
C LYS A 244 -21.33 -0.24 14.54
N MET A 245 -21.98 0.72 13.88
CA MET A 245 -22.92 0.45 12.81
C MET A 245 -22.26 -0.38 11.71
N PHE A 246 -21.07 0.04 11.23
CA PHE A 246 -20.31 -0.64 10.19
C PHE A 246 -19.90 -2.07 10.59
N LEU A 247 -19.24 -2.22 11.74
CA LEU A 247 -18.73 -3.53 12.21
C LEU A 247 -19.86 -4.56 12.37
N THR A 248 -21.06 -4.12 12.76
CA THR A 248 -22.23 -5.01 12.89
C THR A 248 -22.93 -5.32 11.56
N ARG A 249 -22.44 -4.83 10.42
CA ARG A 249 -22.95 -5.22 9.09
C ARG A 249 -22.18 -6.41 8.51
N LEU A 250 -21.02 -6.77 9.06
CA LEU A 250 -20.17 -7.83 8.52
C LEU A 250 -20.89 -9.17 8.67
N GLY A 251 -21.06 -9.85 7.54
CA GLY A 251 -21.74 -11.12 7.42
C GLY A 251 -20.79 -12.27 7.11
N GLU A 252 -21.36 -13.43 6.81
CA GLU A 252 -20.62 -14.66 6.54
C GLU A 252 -19.83 -14.58 5.22
N GLY A 253 -18.64 -15.16 5.19
CA GLY A 253 -17.77 -15.18 4.01
C GLY A 253 -17.19 -13.81 3.65
N SER A 254 -17.32 -12.80 4.52
CA SER A 254 -16.85 -11.45 4.25
C SER A 254 -15.54 -11.14 4.97
N LYS A 255 -14.76 -10.26 4.35
CA LYS A 255 -13.54 -9.69 4.91
C LYS A 255 -13.65 -8.17 4.95
N ALA A 256 -13.21 -7.54 6.03
CA ALA A 256 -13.28 -6.10 6.23
C ALA A 256 -11.91 -5.50 6.58
N ILE A 257 -11.49 -4.52 5.79
CA ILE A 257 -10.25 -3.78 6.00
C ILE A 257 -10.61 -2.34 6.36
N ILE A 258 -10.17 -1.90 7.53
CA ILE A 258 -10.44 -0.56 8.05
C ILE A 258 -9.14 0.22 8.01
N THR A 259 -9.04 1.21 7.13
CA THR A 259 -7.84 2.04 6.96
C THR A 259 -8.05 3.43 7.56
N GLY A 260 -7.01 3.98 8.18
CA GLY A 260 -7.08 5.35 8.70
C GLY A 260 -5.76 5.88 9.23
N ASP A 261 -5.74 7.17 9.50
CA ASP A 261 -4.63 7.90 10.12
C ASP A 261 -5.14 8.64 11.37
N LEU A 262 -4.76 8.15 12.55
CA LEU A 262 -5.20 8.74 13.82
C LEU A 262 -4.68 10.17 14.05
N THR A 263 -3.72 10.63 13.25
CA THR A 263 -3.20 12.01 13.31
C THR A 263 -4.00 13.00 12.46
N GLN A 264 -4.91 12.52 11.59
CA GLN A 264 -5.69 13.33 10.65
C GLN A 264 -7.20 13.20 10.89
N ILE A 265 -7.66 13.53 12.11
CA ILE A 265 -9.07 13.49 12.48
C ILE A 265 -9.74 14.81 12.10
N ASP A 266 -10.67 14.76 11.14
CA ASP A 266 -11.40 15.92 10.61
C ASP A 266 -12.78 16.12 11.29
N LEU A 267 -13.08 15.37 12.35
CA LEU A 267 -14.37 15.42 13.04
C LEU A 267 -14.51 16.68 13.92
N PRO A 268 -15.46 17.59 13.64
CA PRO A 268 -15.67 18.75 14.48
C PRO A 268 -16.36 18.33 15.79
N ASN A 269 -15.68 18.52 16.92
CA ASN A 269 -16.22 18.32 18.28
C ASN A 269 -16.76 16.90 18.57
N LYS A 270 -16.35 15.88 17.81
CA LYS A 270 -16.74 14.48 18.02
C LYS A 270 -15.51 13.62 18.20
N ARG A 271 -15.66 12.58 19.03
CA ARG A 271 -14.62 11.57 19.22
C ARG A 271 -14.58 10.64 18.00
N SER A 272 -13.39 10.22 17.61
CA SER A 272 -13.20 9.23 16.54
C SER A 272 -13.55 7.83 17.04
N GLY A 273 -14.38 7.11 16.28
CA GLY A 273 -14.70 5.70 16.52
C GLY A 273 -13.50 4.79 16.31
N LEU A 274 -12.59 5.13 15.38
CA LEU A 274 -11.36 4.37 15.16
C LEU A 274 -10.43 4.44 16.38
N LEU A 275 -10.29 5.62 16.98
CA LEU A 275 -9.50 5.80 18.21
C LEU A 275 -10.08 5.00 19.38
N ASP A 276 -11.40 4.86 19.44
CA ASP A 276 -12.07 4.06 20.47
C ASP A 276 -11.84 2.56 20.29
N VAL A 277 -11.97 2.08 19.05
CA VAL A 277 -11.68 0.69 18.72
C VAL A 277 -10.22 0.36 19.03
N GLU A 278 -9.27 1.22 18.64
CA GLU A 278 -7.85 1.01 18.93
C GLU A 278 -7.60 0.85 20.45
N ARG A 279 -8.21 1.72 21.27
CA ARG A 279 -8.12 1.65 22.74
C ARG A 279 -8.75 0.38 23.33
N ILE A 280 -9.85 -0.11 22.74
CA ILE A 280 -10.53 -1.32 23.19
C ILE A 280 -9.71 -2.56 22.83
N LEU A 281 -9.26 -2.67 21.58
CA LEU A 281 -8.52 -3.85 21.11
C LEU A 281 -7.15 -3.97 21.80
N LYS A 282 -6.48 -2.86 22.13
CA LYS A 282 -5.26 -2.87 22.96
C LYS A 282 -5.45 -3.49 24.35
N LYS A 283 -6.68 -3.53 24.88
CA LYS A 283 -6.98 -4.19 26.17
C LYS A 283 -7.22 -5.70 26.05
N ILE A 284 -7.47 -6.20 24.84
CA ILE A 284 -7.76 -7.61 24.57
C ILE A 284 -6.47 -8.41 24.30
N PHE A 285 -5.46 -7.77 23.69
CA PHE A 285 -4.19 -8.37 23.30
C PHE A 285 -3.01 -8.02 24.24
N GLN A 286 -3.22 -7.98 25.56
CA GLN A 286 -2.11 -7.81 26.53
C GLN A 286 -1.25 -9.07 26.64
#